data_AF-A0A9P9TSK6-F1
#
_entry.id   AF-A0A9P9TSK6-F1
#
_cell.length_a   1.000
_cell.length_b   1.000
_cell.length_c   1.000
_cell.angle_alpha   90.00
_cell.angle_beta   90.00
_cell.angle_gamma   90.00
#
_symmetry.space_group_name_H-M   'P 1'
#
loop_
_entity.id
_entity.type
_entity.pdbx_description
1 polymer ?
#
loop_
_entity_poly.entity_id
_entity_poly.type
_entity_poly.pdbx_seq_one_letter_code
_entity_poly.pdbx_strand_id
1 'polypeptide(L)'
;MACVAIGEANPEIAGIGILVAFTTQSLIAVFVSIYTSVLTVVISIGRSGGGDGSLLQLVAKKLKMKRLFRTGTRSTMLVVRLASWVLGEGGEGAGMLTATLKRYEFANRILIAGNDSQTFTGIALLISALAQTKTLSLYHMHILYDTISLVVISNCAASMSIFSQGILKGYIRLSLIATWTALFISYSAVFVARLNKWDDNMPRHCYQTANVSRPGAPRPLVDKIYVSITLACTLATLAYAAVYALSSKSRHAGTYPAAAAAGSEEIQRRIVALLSKQSVSREMAKAEFQDLVRLYWQSATVDKQDALVRIALLQCPLHIYSIFALRSANERFLDEGGAEREWGFGQVVAMVLLGTMVLTIADAVSDLMEQGAPREQIEMGRVSLNAECVADKQSTVVPVTSQTSDEDISRRVDN
;
A
#
# COMPACT_ATOMS: atom_id res chain seq x y z
N MET A 1 2.64 42.76 5.49
CA MET A 1 2.02 43.56 4.42
C MET A 1 1.56 42.58 3.33
N ALA A 2 0.99 43.02 2.21
CA ALA A 2 0.70 42.09 1.11
C ALA A 2 1.99 41.86 0.30
N CYS A 3 2.35 40.60 0.05
CA CYS A 3 3.47 40.24 -0.81
C CYS A 3 3.25 40.81 -2.23
N VAL A 4 4.18 41.63 -2.71
CA VAL A 4 3.99 42.40 -3.95
C VAL A 4 4.19 41.55 -5.21
N ALA A 5 5.16 40.62 -5.20
CA ALA A 5 5.45 39.73 -6.32
C ALA A 5 5.94 38.36 -5.82
N ILE A 6 5.20 37.29 -6.15
CA ILE A 6 5.54 35.93 -5.73
C ILE A 6 6.62 35.32 -6.64
N GLY A 7 6.72 35.84 -7.87
CA GLY A 7 7.64 35.39 -8.93
C GLY A 7 6.92 34.68 -10.06
N GLU A 8 7.73 34.26 -11.03
CA GLU A 8 7.31 33.52 -12.21
C GLU A 8 6.75 32.14 -11.84
N ALA A 9 5.69 31.73 -12.53
CA ALA A 9 5.12 30.38 -12.40
C ALA A 9 6.13 29.31 -12.81
N ASN A 10 6.14 28.19 -12.09
CA ASN A 10 6.98 27.03 -12.41
C ASN A 10 6.13 25.76 -12.57
N PRO A 11 5.59 25.50 -13.78
CA PRO A 11 4.74 24.34 -14.03
C PRO A 11 5.47 23.00 -13.86
N GLU A 12 6.80 22.96 -13.88
CA GLU A 12 7.58 21.74 -13.68
C GLU A 12 7.68 21.31 -12.21
N ILE A 13 7.27 22.18 -11.27
CA ILE A 13 7.41 21.94 -9.83
C ILE A 13 6.08 22.07 -9.09
N ALA A 14 5.32 23.13 -9.36
CA ALA A 14 3.97 23.33 -8.81
C ALA A 14 2.89 23.11 -9.86
N GLY A 15 3.21 22.37 -10.93
CA GLY A 15 2.27 22.03 -11.98
C GLY A 15 1.07 21.24 -11.49
N ILE A 16 -0.13 21.57 -11.99
CA ILE A 16 -1.35 20.87 -11.57
C ILE A 16 -1.27 19.35 -11.78
N GLY A 17 -0.63 18.90 -12.86
CA GLY A 17 -0.41 17.47 -13.13
C GLY A 17 0.41 16.77 -12.04
N ILE A 18 1.46 17.42 -11.51
CA ILE A 18 2.28 16.87 -10.42
C ILE A 18 1.45 16.80 -9.13
N LEU A 19 0.73 17.88 -8.80
CA LEU A 19 -0.07 17.95 -7.58
C LEU A 19 -1.18 16.89 -7.58
N VAL A 20 -1.89 16.74 -8.71
CA VAL A 20 -2.95 15.74 -8.89
C VAL A 20 -2.37 14.33 -8.83
N ALA A 21 -1.25 14.07 -9.51
CA ALA A 21 -0.62 12.76 -9.51
C ALA A 21 -0.22 12.32 -8.09
N PHE A 22 0.53 13.15 -7.37
CA PHE A 22 0.97 12.83 -6.01
C PHE A 22 -0.18 12.69 -5.03
N THR A 23 -1.17 13.60 -5.10
CA THR A 23 -2.36 13.54 -4.25
C THR A 23 -3.14 12.25 -4.49
N THR A 24 -3.39 11.92 -5.75
CA THR A 24 -4.17 10.73 -6.12
C THR A 24 -3.43 9.44 -5.73
N GLN A 25 -2.13 9.34 -6.02
CA GLN A 25 -1.32 8.19 -5.63
C GLN A 25 -1.33 7.97 -4.11
N SER A 26 -1.15 9.04 -3.32
CA SER A 26 -1.15 8.91 -1.86
C SER A 26 -2.53 8.56 -1.30
N LEU A 27 -3.62 9.10 -1.86
CA LEU A 27 -4.97 8.70 -1.48
C LEU A 27 -5.21 7.21 -1.76
N ILE A 28 -4.85 6.74 -2.97
CA ILE A 28 -4.96 5.31 -3.31
C ILE A 28 -4.11 4.48 -2.33
N ALA A 29 -2.87 4.89 -2.04
CA ALA A 29 -2.01 4.18 -1.11
C ALA A 29 -2.65 4.07 0.30
N VAL A 30 -3.24 5.15 0.82
CA VAL A 30 -3.95 5.13 2.11
C VAL A 30 -5.16 4.18 2.05
N PHE A 31 -6.00 4.27 1.02
CA PHE A 31 -7.18 3.40 0.89
C PHE A 31 -6.82 1.93 0.76
N VAL A 32 -5.84 1.59 -0.08
CA VAL A 32 -5.38 0.21 -0.25
C VAL A 32 -4.69 -0.30 1.02
N SER A 33 -4.00 0.55 1.78
CA SER A 33 -3.41 0.18 3.08
C SER A 33 -4.47 -0.12 4.13
N ILE A 34 -5.56 0.64 4.18
CA ILE A 34 -6.73 0.34 5.03
C ILE A 34 -7.33 -1.01 4.61
N TYR A 35 -7.53 -1.21 3.30
CA TYR A 35 -8.09 -2.45 2.77
C TYR A 35 -7.23 -3.68 3.10
N THR A 36 -5.91 -3.60 2.90
CA THR A 36 -4.97 -4.68 3.27
C THR A 36 -4.95 -4.93 4.78
N SER A 37 -5.09 -3.89 5.60
CA SER A 37 -5.21 -4.01 7.06
C SER A 37 -6.47 -4.82 7.43
N VAL A 38 -7.61 -4.53 6.80
CA VAL A 38 -8.86 -5.29 6.98
C VAL A 38 -8.68 -6.75 6.55
N LEU A 39 -8.13 -6.99 5.36
CA LEU A 39 -7.87 -8.35 4.87
C LEU A 39 -6.94 -9.14 5.80
N THR A 40 -5.92 -8.49 6.37
CA THR A 40 -4.98 -9.13 7.32
C THR A 40 -5.72 -9.61 8.58
N VAL A 41 -6.63 -8.79 9.11
CA VAL A 41 -7.48 -9.17 10.25
C VAL A 41 -8.37 -10.35 9.89
N VAL A 42 -9.01 -10.33 8.71
CA VAL A 42 -9.87 -11.43 8.22
C VAL A 42 -9.07 -12.73 8.09
N ILE A 43 -7.90 -12.71 7.45
CA ILE A 43 -7.02 -13.88 7.29
C ILE A 43 -6.59 -14.44 8.65
N SER A 44 -6.27 -13.56 9.60
CA SER A 44 -5.88 -13.96 10.96
C SER A 44 -7.03 -14.66 11.69
N ILE A 45 -8.26 -14.16 11.57
CA ILE A 45 -9.45 -14.79 12.16
C ILE A 45 -9.72 -16.15 11.50
N GLY A 46 -9.68 -16.22 10.16
CA GLY A 46 -9.92 -17.45 9.41
C GLY A 46 -8.93 -18.56 9.76
N ARG A 47 -7.65 -18.22 9.99
CA ARG A 47 -6.64 -19.19 10.44
C ARG A 47 -6.87 -19.71 11.86
N SER A 48 -7.44 -18.89 12.74
CA SER A 48 -7.68 -19.27 14.14
C SER A 48 -8.95 -20.11 14.32
N GLY A 49 -9.87 -20.10 13.36
CA GLY A 49 -11.21 -20.68 13.45
C GLY A 49 -11.33 -22.13 12.97
N GLY A 50 -10.24 -22.90 12.87
CA GLY A 50 -10.26 -24.29 12.40
C GLY A 50 -10.93 -25.31 13.33
N GLY A 51 -11.68 -24.87 14.34
CA GLY A 51 -12.53 -25.72 15.18
C GLY A 51 -13.95 -25.17 15.19
N ASP A 52 -14.95 -26.06 15.10
CA ASP A 52 -16.40 -25.90 14.86
C ASP A 52 -17.18 -24.76 15.55
N GLY A 53 -16.54 -23.88 16.31
CA GLY A 53 -17.16 -22.69 16.87
C GLY A 53 -17.42 -21.62 15.81
N SER A 54 -18.69 -21.27 15.61
CA SER A 54 -19.11 -20.17 14.74
C SER A 54 -18.20 -18.94 14.87
N LEU A 55 -17.56 -18.57 13.75
CA LEU A 55 -16.64 -17.44 13.60
C LEU A 55 -17.23 -16.14 14.17
N LEU A 56 -18.56 -15.99 14.05
CA LEU A 56 -19.34 -14.90 14.58
C LEU A 56 -19.38 -14.87 16.12
N GLN A 57 -19.45 -16.03 16.79
CA GLN A 57 -19.30 -16.10 18.25
C GLN A 57 -17.87 -15.81 18.69
N LEU A 58 -16.84 -16.27 17.98
CA LEU A 58 -15.45 -15.98 18.35
C LEU A 58 -15.11 -14.49 18.18
N VAL A 59 -15.57 -13.88 17.09
CA VAL A 59 -15.47 -12.43 16.86
C VAL A 59 -16.27 -11.66 17.92
N ALA A 60 -17.50 -12.09 18.22
CA ALA A 60 -18.29 -11.48 19.29
C ALA A 60 -17.67 -11.67 20.68
N LYS A 61 -16.99 -12.80 20.97
CA LYS A 61 -16.29 -13.05 22.24
C LYS A 61 -15.00 -12.24 22.34
N LYS A 62 -14.19 -12.17 21.28
CA LYS A 62 -12.99 -11.30 21.22
C LYS A 62 -13.35 -9.82 21.28
N LEU A 63 -14.47 -9.42 20.68
CA LEU A 63 -15.02 -8.06 20.82
C LEU A 63 -15.65 -7.82 22.21
N LYS A 64 -16.30 -8.81 22.84
CA LYS A 64 -16.80 -8.73 24.23
C LYS A 64 -15.67 -8.64 25.26
N MET A 65 -14.55 -9.31 25.03
CA MET A 65 -13.36 -9.27 25.88
C MET A 65 -12.63 -7.92 25.78
N LYS A 66 -13.05 -7.04 24.85
CA LYS A 66 -12.74 -5.61 24.85
C LYS A 66 -13.68 -4.75 25.73
N ARG A 67 -14.40 -5.35 26.70
CA ARG A 67 -14.97 -4.58 27.83
C ARG A 67 -13.91 -3.83 28.66
N LEU A 68 -12.62 -4.17 28.51
CA LEU A 68 -11.50 -3.38 29.05
C LEU A 68 -11.12 -2.15 28.20
N PHE A 69 -11.59 -2.06 26.95
CA PHE A 69 -11.46 -0.88 26.07
C PHE A 69 -12.77 -0.10 26.07
N ARG A 70 -13.12 0.49 27.23
CA ARG A 70 -14.35 1.29 27.43
C ARG A 70 -14.31 2.66 26.71
N THR A 71 -13.25 2.97 25.99
CA THR A 71 -13.11 4.13 25.09
C THR A 71 -13.22 3.72 23.61
N GLY A 72 -14.19 2.88 23.28
CA GLY A 72 -14.45 2.41 21.92
C GLY A 72 -14.77 3.58 20.98
N THR A 73 -13.77 4.00 20.20
CA THR A 73 -13.91 4.96 19.11
C THR A 73 -14.72 4.34 17.97
N ARG A 74 -15.59 5.15 17.36
CA ARG A 74 -16.47 4.80 16.21
C ARG A 74 -15.75 4.02 15.09
N SER A 75 -14.44 4.17 14.96
CA SER A 75 -13.60 3.49 13.96
C SER A 75 -13.65 1.96 14.02
N THR A 76 -13.75 1.36 15.22
CA THR A 76 -13.79 -0.11 15.35
C THR A 76 -15.04 -0.74 14.74
N MET A 77 -16.19 -0.06 14.82
CA MET A 77 -17.44 -0.52 14.22
C MET A 77 -17.40 -0.46 12.68
N LEU A 78 -16.69 0.52 12.12
CA LEU A 78 -16.48 0.66 10.68
C LEU A 78 -15.68 -0.51 10.12
N VAL A 79 -14.60 -0.93 10.81
CA VAL A 79 -13.79 -2.09 10.43
C VAL A 79 -14.61 -3.38 10.42
N VAL A 80 -15.49 -3.57 11.42
CA VAL A 80 -16.35 -4.76 11.49
C VAL A 80 -17.35 -4.79 10.32
N ARG A 81 -17.99 -3.66 10.00
CA ARG A 81 -18.92 -3.56 8.85
C ARG A 81 -18.22 -3.75 7.51
N LEU A 82 -17.01 -3.21 7.36
CA LEU A 82 -16.18 -3.44 6.18
C LEU A 82 -15.76 -4.90 6.08
N ALA A 83 -15.33 -5.52 7.18
CA ALA A 83 -14.96 -6.93 7.19
C ALA A 83 -16.15 -7.83 6.82
N SER A 84 -17.35 -7.58 7.34
CA SER A 84 -18.56 -8.33 6.97
C SER A 84 -18.92 -8.14 5.50
N TRP A 85 -18.78 -6.92 4.98
CA TRP A 85 -19.00 -6.64 3.55
C TRP A 85 -17.97 -7.34 2.64
N VAL A 86 -16.69 -7.32 3.02
CA VAL A 86 -15.60 -7.97 2.26
C VAL A 86 -15.75 -9.49 2.25
N LEU A 87 -16.22 -10.08 3.35
CA LEU A 87 -16.39 -11.52 3.50
C LEU A 87 -17.51 -12.07 2.61
N GLY A 88 -18.56 -11.29 2.34
CA GLY A 88 -19.75 -11.77 1.61
C GLY A 88 -20.52 -12.80 2.43
N GLU A 89 -21.85 -12.71 2.44
CA GLU A 89 -22.69 -13.56 3.32
C GLU A 89 -22.74 -15.05 2.93
N GLY A 90 -22.12 -15.48 1.81
CA GLY A 90 -22.44 -16.78 1.19
C GLY A 90 -21.34 -17.83 1.08
N GLY A 91 -20.12 -17.60 1.58
CA GLY A 91 -18.97 -18.49 1.32
C GLY A 91 -18.46 -19.25 2.54
N GLU A 92 -19.12 -20.33 2.97
CA GLU A 92 -18.56 -21.21 4.01
C GLU A 92 -17.46 -22.11 3.43
N GLY A 93 -16.23 -22.01 3.96
CA GLY A 93 -15.18 -23.03 3.77
C GLY A 93 -13.83 -22.55 3.24
N ALA A 94 -12.96 -23.52 2.92
CA ALA A 94 -11.57 -23.33 2.50
C ALA A 94 -11.40 -22.45 1.25
N GLY A 95 -12.42 -22.39 0.37
CA GLY A 95 -12.40 -21.51 -0.81
C GLY A 95 -12.34 -20.02 -0.47
N MET A 96 -12.95 -19.60 0.64
CA MET A 96 -12.97 -18.20 1.08
C MET A 96 -11.58 -17.69 1.49
N LEU A 97 -10.79 -18.53 2.17
CA LEU A 97 -9.44 -18.16 2.60
C LEU A 97 -8.52 -17.96 1.39
N THR A 98 -8.61 -18.84 0.39
CA THR A 98 -7.84 -18.75 -0.85
C THR A 98 -8.18 -17.47 -1.63
N ALA A 99 -9.47 -17.14 -1.76
CA ALA A 99 -9.91 -15.90 -2.41
C ALA A 99 -9.42 -14.65 -1.64
N THR A 100 -9.48 -14.67 -0.32
CA THR A 100 -9.03 -13.55 0.53
C THR A 100 -7.53 -13.34 0.44
N LEU A 101 -6.75 -14.42 0.43
CA LEU A 101 -5.29 -14.35 0.27
C LEU A 101 -4.91 -13.76 -1.09
N LYS A 102 -5.60 -14.19 -2.17
CA LYS A 102 -5.38 -13.63 -3.51
C LYS A 102 -5.68 -12.12 -3.57
N ARG A 103 -6.78 -11.68 -2.95
CA ARG A 103 -7.12 -10.25 -2.81
C ARG A 103 -6.04 -9.48 -2.02
N TYR A 104 -5.49 -10.08 -0.97
CA TYR A 104 -4.43 -9.48 -0.17
C TYR A 104 -3.13 -9.32 -0.96
N GLU A 105 -2.68 -10.38 -1.63
CA GLU A 105 -1.49 -10.35 -2.49
C GLU A 105 -1.63 -9.32 -3.60
N PHE A 106 -2.83 -9.21 -4.17
CA PHE A 106 -3.13 -8.22 -5.18
C PHE A 106 -3.03 -6.78 -4.64
N ALA A 107 -3.75 -6.47 -3.56
CA ALA A 107 -3.70 -5.14 -2.94
C ALA A 107 -2.27 -4.75 -2.53
N ASN A 108 -1.49 -5.73 -2.08
CA ASN A 108 -0.08 -5.57 -1.77
C ASN A 108 0.78 -5.23 -3.01
N ARG A 109 0.46 -5.78 -4.19
CA ARG A 109 1.13 -5.40 -5.46
C ARG A 109 0.82 -3.95 -5.84
N ILE A 110 -0.44 -3.50 -5.72
CA ILE A 110 -0.79 -2.09 -6.00
C ILE A 110 0.00 -1.15 -5.08
N LEU A 111 0.00 -1.43 -3.77
CA LEU A 111 0.72 -0.59 -2.78
C LEU A 111 2.19 -0.45 -3.13
N ILE A 112 2.83 -1.57 -3.46
CA ILE A 112 4.24 -1.59 -3.83
C ILE A 112 4.50 -0.81 -5.11
N ALA A 113 3.72 -1.05 -6.17
CA ALA A 113 3.92 -0.40 -7.46
C ALA A 113 3.71 1.13 -7.36
N GLY A 114 2.63 1.54 -6.69
CA GLY A 114 2.37 2.96 -6.43
C GLY A 114 3.46 3.60 -5.58
N ASN A 115 3.93 2.90 -4.54
CA ASN A 115 4.99 3.41 -3.68
C ASN A 115 6.35 3.55 -4.37
N ASP A 116 6.73 2.56 -5.17
CA ASP A 116 7.99 2.58 -5.92
C ASP A 116 7.97 3.75 -6.93
N SER A 117 6.84 3.95 -7.62
CA SER A 117 6.61 5.08 -8.55
C SER A 117 6.66 6.45 -7.84
N GLN A 118 5.93 6.60 -6.73
CA GLN A 118 5.87 7.85 -5.98
C GLN A 118 7.21 8.20 -5.31
N THR A 119 7.96 7.20 -4.83
CA THR A 119 9.29 7.42 -4.25
C THR A 119 10.29 7.86 -5.32
N PHE A 120 10.30 7.20 -6.47
CA PHE A 120 11.20 7.56 -7.57
C PHE A 120 10.93 8.96 -8.12
N THR A 121 9.67 9.30 -8.36
CA THR A 121 9.27 10.66 -8.78
C THR A 121 9.56 11.70 -7.71
N GLY A 122 9.34 11.37 -6.43
CA GLY A 122 9.72 12.24 -5.31
C GLY A 122 11.22 12.54 -5.26
N ILE A 123 12.07 11.55 -5.54
CA ILE A 123 13.53 11.74 -5.67
C ILE A 123 13.84 12.69 -6.83
N ALA A 124 13.23 12.48 -7.99
CA ALA A 124 13.45 13.34 -9.16
C ALA A 124 13.04 14.80 -8.87
N LEU A 125 11.89 15.02 -8.23
CA LEU A 125 11.43 16.35 -7.81
C LEU A 125 12.40 17.01 -6.81
N LEU A 126 12.89 16.24 -5.81
CA LEU A 126 13.88 16.75 -4.85
C LEU A 126 15.18 17.18 -5.53
N ILE A 127 15.70 16.38 -6.47
CA ILE A 127 16.92 16.71 -7.22
C ILE A 127 16.71 17.99 -8.03
N SER A 128 15.62 18.06 -8.81
CA SER A 128 15.27 19.24 -9.62
C SER A 128 15.15 20.50 -8.77
N ALA A 129 14.52 20.38 -7.61
CA ALA A 129 14.33 21.51 -6.70
C ALA A 129 15.62 21.96 -6.03
N LEU A 130 16.48 21.01 -5.61
CA LEU A 130 17.80 21.31 -5.06
C LEU A 130 18.68 22.03 -6.08
N ALA A 131 18.64 21.60 -7.36
CA ALA A 131 19.33 22.26 -8.46
C ALA A 131 18.81 23.68 -8.72
N GLN A 132 17.51 23.92 -8.52
CA GLN A 132 16.84 25.21 -8.75
C GLN A 132 16.66 26.06 -7.48
N THR A 133 17.33 25.73 -6.37
CA THR A 133 17.13 26.40 -5.07
C THR A 133 17.27 27.92 -5.09
N LYS A 134 18.11 28.47 -5.98
CA LYS A 134 18.33 29.91 -6.12
C LYS A 134 17.22 30.61 -6.91
N THR A 135 16.61 29.93 -7.87
CA THR A 135 15.59 30.49 -8.77
C THR A 135 14.18 30.28 -8.22
N LEU A 136 13.97 29.24 -7.41
CA LEU A 136 12.68 28.90 -6.83
C LEU A 136 12.22 29.96 -5.81
N SER A 137 10.97 30.40 -5.94
CA SER A 137 10.34 31.27 -4.93
C SER A 137 9.94 30.49 -3.68
N LEU A 138 9.80 31.20 -2.55
CA LEU A 138 9.38 30.59 -1.29
C LEU A 138 8.01 29.90 -1.38
N TYR A 139 7.11 30.42 -2.23
CA TYR A 139 5.83 29.81 -2.54
C TYR A 139 5.98 28.40 -3.12
N HIS A 140 6.74 28.30 -4.22
CA HIS A 140 7.01 27.01 -4.87
C HIS A 140 7.75 26.05 -3.93
N MET A 141 8.62 26.57 -3.04
CA MET A 141 9.31 25.73 -2.06
C MET A 141 8.32 25.11 -1.07
N HIS A 142 7.32 25.87 -0.62
CA HIS A 142 6.31 25.35 0.31
C HIS A 142 5.41 24.30 -0.37
N ILE A 143 4.86 24.60 -1.55
CA ILE A 143 4.04 23.63 -2.28
C ILE A 143 4.81 22.33 -2.52
N LEU A 144 6.07 22.45 -2.93
CA LEU A 144 6.90 21.29 -3.18
C LEU A 144 7.21 20.49 -1.90
N TYR A 145 7.49 21.18 -0.78
CA TYR A 145 7.67 20.54 0.53
C TYR A 145 6.48 19.65 0.91
N ASP A 146 5.26 20.18 0.79
CA ASP A 146 4.05 19.41 1.12
C ASP A 146 3.79 18.29 0.10
N THR A 147 4.03 18.55 -1.19
CA THR A 147 3.88 17.55 -2.26
C THR A 147 4.82 16.36 -2.04
N ILE A 148 6.07 16.61 -1.70
CA ILE A 148 7.05 15.57 -1.44
C ILE A 148 6.75 14.85 -0.11
N SER A 149 6.17 15.52 0.87
CA SER A 149 5.75 14.89 2.13
C SER A 149 4.70 13.78 1.92
N LEU A 150 3.93 13.84 0.83
CA LEU A 150 3.00 12.77 0.42
C LEU A 150 3.71 11.44 0.10
N VAL A 151 4.99 11.46 -0.28
CA VAL A 151 5.82 10.27 -0.50
C VAL A 151 6.01 9.45 0.78
N VAL A 152 6.11 10.11 1.95
CA VAL A 152 6.23 9.39 3.23
C VAL A 152 4.95 8.68 3.59
N ILE A 153 3.80 9.29 3.32
CA ILE A 153 2.49 8.67 3.55
C ILE A 153 2.39 7.37 2.75
N SER A 154 2.78 7.36 1.48
CA SER A 154 2.82 6.13 0.68
C SER A 154 3.84 5.11 1.20
N ASN A 155 5.04 5.54 1.58
CA ASN A 155 6.06 4.64 2.13
C ASN A 155 5.61 3.99 3.44
N CYS A 156 4.88 4.73 4.28
CA CYS A 156 4.28 4.19 5.50
C CYS A 156 3.16 3.19 5.18
N ALA A 157 2.30 3.53 4.21
CA ALA A 157 1.21 2.67 3.74
C ALA A 157 1.72 1.33 3.18
N ALA A 158 2.87 1.33 2.50
CA ALA A 158 3.50 0.15 1.90
C ALA A 158 4.55 -0.55 2.80
N SER A 159 4.80 -0.08 4.02
CA SER A 159 5.87 -0.57 4.90
C SER A 159 5.80 -2.08 5.21
N MET A 160 4.59 -2.63 5.35
CA MET A 160 4.32 -4.07 5.51
C MET A 160 4.80 -4.91 4.33
N SER A 161 4.77 -4.29 3.15
CA SER A 161 4.85 -4.91 1.85
C SER A 161 6.26 -4.92 1.29
N ILE A 162 7.18 -4.16 1.88
CA ILE A 162 8.54 -3.91 1.35
C ILE A 162 9.27 -5.21 1.00
N PHE A 163 9.26 -6.19 1.89
CA PHE A 163 9.98 -7.47 1.73
C PHE A 163 9.15 -8.60 1.09
N SER A 164 7.89 -8.33 0.70
CA SER A 164 6.98 -9.38 0.19
C SER A 164 7.42 -9.99 -1.15
N GLN A 165 8.23 -9.29 -1.94
CA GLN A 165 8.72 -9.76 -3.25
C GLN A 165 10.17 -10.27 -3.20
N GLY A 166 10.69 -10.55 -2.00
CA GLY A 166 12.04 -11.06 -1.78
C GLY A 166 13.00 -10.05 -1.15
N ILE A 167 14.09 -10.57 -0.59
CA ILE A 167 15.04 -9.82 0.25
C ILE A 167 15.75 -8.73 -0.56
N LEU A 168 16.26 -9.06 -1.76
CA LEU A 168 16.99 -8.11 -2.61
C LEU A 168 16.11 -6.91 -3.00
N LYS A 169 14.88 -7.16 -3.48
CA LYS A 169 13.93 -6.09 -3.83
C LYS A 169 13.59 -5.22 -2.62
N GLY A 170 13.42 -5.82 -1.44
CA GLY A 170 13.20 -5.07 -0.20
C GLY A 170 14.37 -4.15 0.16
N TYR A 171 15.61 -4.58 -0.06
CA TYR A 171 16.79 -3.72 0.13
C TYR A 171 16.89 -2.58 -0.87
N ILE A 172 16.57 -2.83 -2.14
CA ILE A 172 16.53 -1.77 -3.16
C ILE A 172 15.51 -0.69 -2.75
N ARG A 173 14.31 -1.09 -2.32
CA ARG A 173 13.29 -0.16 -1.83
C ARG A 173 13.75 0.63 -0.61
N LEU A 174 14.35 -0.05 0.37
CA LEU A 174 14.85 0.62 1.56
C LEU A 174 15.97 1.62 1.22
N SER A 175 16.81 1.29 0.23
CA SER A 175 17.83 2.20 -0.30
C SER A 175 17.20 3.43 -0.96
N LEU A 176 16.18 3.25 -1.82
CA LEU A 176 15.44 4.36 -2.42
C LEU A 176 14.79 5.26 -1.38
N ILE A 177 14.16 4.68 -0.34
CA ILE A 177 13.59 5.42 0.79
C ILE A 177 14.69 6.21 1.52
N ALA A 178 15.86 5.61 1.75
CA ALA A 178 16.98 6.28 2.39
C ALA A 178 17.52 7.44 1.54
N THR A 179 17.68 7.23 0.22
CA THR A 179 18.08 8.29 -0.73
C THR A 179 17.08 9.44 -0.72
N TRP A 180 15.78 9.12 -0.83
CA TRP A 180 14.70 10.12 -0.74
C TRP A 180 14.78 10.89 0.59
N THR A 181 14.99 10.20 1.71
CA THR A 181 15.07 10.82 3.05
C THR A 181 16.23 11.80 3.15
N ALA A 182 17.41 11.42 2.66
CA ALA A 182 18.60 12.28 2.68
C ALA A 182 18.40 13.55 1.84
N LEU A 183 17.80 13.40 0.65
CA LEU A 183 17.44 14.52 -0.21
C LEU A 183 16.37 15.42 0.42
N PHE A 184 15.35 14.84 1.06
CA PHE A 184 14.27 15.57 1.72
C PHE A 184 14.75 16.38 2.91
N ILE A 185 15.66 15.82 3.73
CA ILE A 185 16.32 16.54 4.84
C ILE A 185 17.13 17.72 4.29
N SER A 186 17.94 17.46 3.25
CA SER A 186 18.77 18.49 2.61
C SER A 186 17.91 19.63 2.05
N TYR A 187 16.85 19.28 1.35
CA TYR A 187 15.88 20.24 0.82
C TYR A 187 15.19 21.04 1.92
N SER A 188 14.73 20.38 2.99
CA SER A 188 14.08 21.04 4.12
C SER A 188 15.01 22.03 4.84
N ALA A 189 16.29 21.67 4.98
CA ALA A 189 17.30 22.58 5.54
C ALA A 189 17.49 23.84 4.68
N VAL A 190 17.56 23.68 3.35
CA VAL A 190 17.65 24.82 2.42
C VAL A 190 16.37 25.66 2.46
N PHE A 191 15.20 25.03 2.52
CA PHE A 191 13.92 25.73 2.60
C PHE A 191 13.82 26.56 3.89
N VAL A 192 14.15 25.99 5.06
CA VAL A 192 14.19 26.73 6.33
C VAL A 192 15.21 27.88 6.28
N ALA A 193 16.38 27.67 5.67
CA ALA A 193 17.37 28.73 5.48
C ALA A 193 16.86 29.85 4.57
N ARG A 194 16.09 29.53 3.52
CA ARG A 194 15.44 30.51 2.64
C ARG A 194 14.31 31.25 3.36
N LEU A 195 13.54 30.58 4.22
CA LEU A 195 12.52 31.23 5.06
C LEU A 195 13.13 32.27 6.01
N ASN A 196 14.40 32.16 6.41
CA ASN A 196 15.08 33.21 7.19
C ASN A 196 15.29 34.51 6.40
N LYS A 197 15.25 34.45 5.07
CA LYS A 197 15.40 35.60 4.16
C LYS A 197 14.04 36.14 3.69
N TRP A 198 12.98 35.90 4.47
CA TRP A 198 11.66 36.41 4.16
C TRP A 198 11.66 37.93 4.09
N ASP A 199 11.12 38.48 3.01
CA ASP A 199 10.96 39.92 2.80
C ASP A 199 9.71 40.17 1.97
N ASP A 200 8.75 40.92 2.51
CA ASP A 200 7.47 41.25 1.86
C ASP A 200 7.66 42.13 0.61
N ASN A 201 8.79 42.84 0.52
CA ASN A 201 9.07 43.81 -0.55
C ASN A 201 9.95 43.23 -1.66
N MET A 202 10.53 42.06 -1.45
CA MET A 202 11.43 41.44 -2.42
C MET A 202 10.70 40.33 -3.19
N PRO A 203 10.70 40.38 -4.54
CA PRO A 203 10.10 39.32 -5.34
C PRO A 203 10.66 37.95 -4.96
N ARG A 204 9.82 36.91 -4.96
CA ARG A 204 10.19 35.51 -4.64
C ARG A 204 10.54 35.23 -3.17
N HIS A 205 10.57 36.24 -2.32
CA HIS A 205 10.94 36.16 -0.89
C HIS A 205 9.73 36.24 0.06
N CYS A 206 8.52 36.23 -0.48
CA CYS A 206 7.28 36.18 0.27
C CYS A 206 6.22 35.40 -0.52
N TYR A 207 5.11 35.07 0.14
CA TYR A 207 3.88 34.60 -0.50
C TYR A 207 2.68 34.86 0.39
N GLN A 208 1.49 34.83 -0.21
CA GLN A 208 0.22 34.98 0.49
C GLN A 208 -0.10 33.71 1.28
N THR A 209 -0.35 33.87 2.57
CA THR A 209 -0.61 32.75 3.48
C THR A 209 -2.06 32.70 3.94
N ALA A 210 -2.94 33.36 3.18
CA ALA A 210 -4.38 33.22 3.35
C ALA A 210 -4.76 31.73 3.32
N ASN A 211 -5.77 31.35 4.10
CA ASN A 211 -6.28 29.98 4.24
C ASN A 211 -5.38 28.98 5.00
N VAL A 212 -4.06 29.17 5.08
CA VAL A 212 -3.18 28.31 5.89
C VAL A 212 -2.83 28.88 7.26
N SER A 213 -3.14 30.15 7.50
CA SER A 213 -2.78 30.83 8.73
C SER A 213 -3.78 31.88 9.17
N ARG A 214 -3.68 32.25 10.45
CA ARG A 214 -4.48 33.34 11.00
C ARG A 214 -4.06 34.68 10.38
N PRO A 215 -5.00 35.56 10.02
CA PRO A 215 -4.69 36.92 9.58
C PRO A 215 -3.79 37.63 10.60
N GLY A 216 -2.75 38.31 10.12
CA GLY A 216 -1.79 39.04 10.97
C GLY A 216 -0.78 38.17 11.72
N ALA A 217 -0.74 36.85 11.48
CA ALA A 217 0.27 35.99 12.08
C ALA A 217 1.71 36.42 11.69
N PRO A 218 2.67 36.40 12.63
CA PRO A 218 4.04 36.85 12.37
C PRO A 218 4.75 35.94 11.37
N ARG A 219 5.30 36.54 10.32
CA ARG A 219 6.09 35.87 9.28
C ARG A 219 7.57 36.22 9.42
N PRO A 220 8.48 35.25 9.21
CA PRO A 220 8.30 33.87 8.75
C PRO A 220 8.08 32.84 9.89
N LEU A 221 7.77 33.28 11.11
CA LEU A 221 7.78 32.40 12.30
C LEU A 221 6.79 31.23 12.18
N VAL A 222 5.54 31.49 11.76
CA VAL A 222 4.52 30.44 11.68
C VAL A 222 4.87 29.36 10.65
N ASP A 223 5.47 29.72 9.50
CA ASP A 223 5.87 28.74 8.49
C ASP A 223 7.04 27.88 8.99
N LYS A 224 8.00 28.49 9.70
CA LYS A 224 9.11 27.73 10.30
C LYS A 224 8.60 26.71 11.32
N ILE A 225 7.63 27.09 12.15
CA ILE A 225 7.00 26.18 13.12
C ILE A 225 6.30 25.05 12.39
N TYR A 226 5.48 25.36 11.37
CA TYR A 226 4.80 24.37 10.54
C TYR A 226 5.79 23.36 9.96
N VAL A 227 6.75 23.84 9.15
CA VAL A 227 7.74 23.01 8.45
C VAL A 227 8.55 22.17 9.44
N SER A 228 8.93 22.73 10.59
CA SER A 228 9.74 22.02 11.59
C SER A 228 8.94 20.90 12.28
N ILE A 229 7.69 21.16 12.65
CA ILE A 229 6.81 20.16 13.26
C ILE A 229 6.49 19.06 12.25
N THR A 230 6.06 19.41 11.03
CA THR A 230 5.74 18.42 10.00
C THR A 230 6.98 17.63 9.62
N LEU A 231 8.16 18.24 9.50
CA LEU A 231 9.41 17.53 9.21
C LEU A 231 9.74 16.52 10.32
N ALA A 232 9.66 16.92 11.59
CA ALA A 232 9.91 16.04 12.71
C ALA A 232 8.93 14.85 12.73
N CYS A 233 7.64 15.12 12.53
CA CYS A 233 6.61 14.07 12.43
C CYS A 233 6.87 13.12 11.25
N THR A 234 7.20 13.66 10.08
CA THR A 234 7.51 12.89 8.87
C THR A 234 8.71 11.98 9.07
N LEU A 235 9.81 12.50 9.63
CA LEU A 235 11.01 11.71 9.92
C LEU A 235 10.76 10.64 10.99
N ALA A 236 10.01 10.97 12.05
CA ALA A 236 9.66 10.00 13.09
C ALA A 236 8.79 8.85 12.54
N THR A 237 7.82 9.18 11.68
CA THR A 237 6.93 8.19 11.06
C THR A 237 7.71 7.30 10.11
N LEU A 238 8.62 7.87 9.32
CA LEU A 238 9.45 7.10 8.40
C LEU A 238 10.44 6.20 9.13
N ALA A 239 11.07 6.68 10.21
CA ALA A 239 11.93 5.87 11.06
C ALA A 239 11.15 4.69 11.66
N TYR A 240 9.93 4.94 12.14
CA TYR A 240 9.04 3.89 12.65
C TYR A 240 8.68 2.86 11.57
N ALA A 241 8.33 3.32 10.36
CA ALA A 241 8.04 2.46 9.21
C ALA A 241 9.26 1.61 8.80
N ALA A 242 10.47 2.19 8.80
CA ALA A 242 11.70 1.48 8.47
C ALA A 242 12.05 0.41 9.51
N VAL A 243 11.97 0.74 10.81
CA VAL A 243 12.16 -0.23 11.91
C VAL A 243 11.14 -1.36 11.80
N TYR A 244 9.88 -1.02 11.48
CA TYR A 244 8.82 -2.00 11.30
C TYR A 244 9.08 -2.93 10.10
N ALA A 245 9.49 -2.39 8.96
CA ALA A 245 9.85 -3.15 7.77
C ALA A 245 11.05 -4.08 8.02
N LEU A 246 12.10 -3.59 8.70
CA LEU A 246 13.24 -4.42 9.08
C LEU A 246 12.85 -5.54 10.05
N SER A 247 11.92 -5.27 10.96
CA SER A 247 11.35 -6.27 11.87
C SER A 247 10.48 -7.30 11.15
N SER A 248 9.84 -6.96 10.02
CA SER A 248 9.03 -7.89 9.23
C SER A 248 9.89 -8.84 8.39
N LYS A 249 11.09 -8.42 7.99
CA LYS A 249 12.10 -9.26 7.29
C LYS A 249 12.40 -10.54 8.06
N SER A 250 12.64 -10.44 9.37
CA SER A 250 12.96 -11.60 10.22
C SER A 250 11.88 -12.70 10.13
N ARG A 251 10.61 -12.30 9.93
CA ARG A 251 9.49 -13.23 9.82
C ARG A 251 9.47 -13.96 8.47
N HIS A 252 9.80 -13.26 7.38
CA HIS A 252 9.80 -13.85 6.04
C HIS A 252 11.03 -14.77 5.82
N ALA A 253 12.17 -14.43 6.42
CA ALA A 253 13.37 -15.29 6.37
C ALA A 253 13.14 -16.67 7.02
N GLY A 254 12.27 -16.75 8.04
CA GLY A 254 11.88 -18.03 8.67
C GLY A 254 10.87 -18.86 7.87
N THR A 255 10.33 -18.33 6.77
CA THR A 255 9.25 -18.96 5.98
C THR A 255 9.72 -19.33 4.57
N TYR A 256 11.00 -19.70 4.40
CA TYR A 256 11.46 -20.35 3.17
C TYR A 256 11.03 -21.83 3.18
N PRO A 257 10.10 -22.25 2.30
CA PRO A 257 9.40 -23.52 2.44
C PRO A 257 10.23 -24.75 2.05
N ALA A 258 11.38 -24.63 1.37
CA ALA A 258 12.16 -25.82 1.00
C ALA A 258 12.87 -26.49 2.20
N ALA A 259 13.47 -25.69 3.10
CA ALA A 259 14.06 -26.20 4.34
C ALA A 259 13.02 -26.33 5.46
N ALA A 260 11.97 -25.49 5.45
CA ALA A 260 10.89 -25.57 6.43
C ALA A 260 9.87 -26.69 6.12
N ALA A 261 9.70 -27.15 4.88
CA ALA A 261 8.88 -28.34 4.58
C ALA A 261 9.61 -29.63 4.97
N ALA A 262 10.91 -29.74 4.67
CA ALA A 262 11.75 -30.85 5.13
C ALA A 262 11.90 -30.83 6.67
N GLY A 263 12.06 -29.64 7.26
CA GLY A 263 12.11 -29.46 8.71
C GLY A 263 10.76 -29.67 9.39
N SER A 264 9.64 -29.24 8.79
CA SER A 264 8.30 -29.44 9.34
C SER A 264 7.88 -30.89 9.26
N GLU A 265 8.19 -31.63 8.18
CA GLU A 265 7.92 -33.07 8.14
C GLU A 265 8.77 -33.85 9.14
N GLU A 266 10.05 -33.51 9.31
CA GLU A 266 10.91 -34.17 10.29
C GLU A 266 10.52 -33.80 11.73
N ILE A 267 10.14 -32.55 11.98
CA ILE A 267 9.60 -32.09 13.25
C ILE A 267 8.23 -32.75 13.50
N GLN A 268 7.38 -32.90 12.49
CA GLN A 268 6.06 -33.52 12.60
C GLN A 268 6.18 -35.05 12.76
N ARG A 269 7.14 -35.71 12.11
CA ARG A 269 7.50 -37.12 12.36
C ARG A 269 8.06 -37.32 13.76
N ARG A 270 8.95 -36.45 14.23
CA ARG A 270 9.48 -36.48 15.61
C ARG A 270 8.39 -36.20 16.63
N ILE A 271 7.47 -35.28 16.35
CA ILE A 271 6.32 -34.99 17.19
C ILE A 271 5.37 -36.17 17.25
N VAL A 272 5.02 -36.82 16.12
CA VAL A 272 4.17 -38.02 16.10
C VAL A 272 4.84 -39.21 16.82
N ALA A 273 6.15 -39.40 16.64
CA ALA A 273 6.95 -40.42 17.33
C ALA A 273 7.13 -40.15 18.84
N LEU A 274 7.08 -38.88 19.25
CA LEU A 274 7.09 -38.48 20.66
C LEU A 274 5.67 -38.56 21.28
N LEU A 275 4.62 -38.27 20.51
CA LEU A 275 3.21 -38.37 20.92
C LEU A 275 2.76 -39.81 21.12
N SER A 276 3.38 -40.79 20.45
CA SER A 276 3.12 -42.21 20.68
C SER A 276 3.74 -42.75 21.99
N LYS A 277 4.54 -41.94 22.71
CA LYS A 277 5.14 -42.27 24.01
C LYS A 277 4.52 -41.42 25.14
N GLN A 278 3.27 -41.72 25.46
CA GLN A 278 2.58 -41.57 26.76
C GLN A 278 3.13 -40.56 27.81
N SER A 279 2.45 -39.42 27.96
CA SER A 279 1.85 -38.89 29.21
C SER A 279 1.56 -37.39 29.04
N VAL A 280 0.28 -37.09 28.89
CA VAL A 280 -0.27 -35.75 28.67
C VAL A 280 -0.18 -34.95 29.96
N SER A 281 0.63 -33.88 30.00
CA SER A 281 0.48 -32.77 30.97
C SER A 281 1.37 -31.54 30.69
N ARG A 282 2.53 -31.65 30.02
CA ARG A 282 3.42 -30.48 29.75
C ARG A 282 3.43 -29.96 28.31
N GLU A 283 3.16 -30.80 27.32
CA GLU A 283 3.22 -30.40 25.91
C GLU A 283 1.95 -29.68 25.42
N MET A 284 0.78 -29.97 26.01
CA MET A 284 -0.46 -29.22 25.73
C MET A 284 -0.34 -27.76 26.16
N ALA A 285 0.27 -27.51 27.33
CA ALA A 285 0.59 -26.16 27.80
C ALA A 285 1.63 -25.45 26.92
N LYS A 286 2.50 -26.20 26.23
CA LYS A 286 3.54 -25.66 25.35
C LYS A 286 3.00 -25.30 23.97
N ALA A 287 2.10 -26.14 23.43
CA ALA A 287 1.35 -25.84 22.22
C ALA A 287 0.40 -24.65 22.44
N GLU A 288 -0.32 -24.63 23.56
CA GLU A 288 -1.14 -23.48 23.95
C GLU A 288 -0.30 -22.22 24.17
N PHE A 289 0.88 -22.32 24.80
CA PHE A 289 1.79 -21.18 24.98
C PHE A 289 2.35 -20.68 23.65
N GLN A 290 2.75 -21.58 22.74
CA GLN A 290 3.19 -21.19 21.40
C GLN A 290 2.07 -20.51 20.60
N ASP A 291 0.84 -21.00 20.70
CA ASP A 291 -0.31 -20.35 20.09
C ASP A 291 -0.65 -19.03 20.76
N LEU A 292 -0.54 -18.90 22.09
CA LEU A 292 -0.71 -17.64 22.82
C LEU A 292 0.36 -16.61 22.45
N VAL A 293 1.62 -17.03 22.34
CA VAL A 293 2.74 -16.20 21.91
C VAL A 293 2.54 -15.80 20.45
N ARG A 294 2.14 -16.73 19.57
CA ARG A 294 1.85 -16.44 18.15
C ARG A 294 0.67 -15.47 18.01
N LEU A 295 -0.39 -15.62 18.80
CA LEU A 295 -1.55 -14.72 18.85
C LEU A 295 -1.20 -13.34 19.42
N TYR A 296 -0.38 -13.30 20.48
CA TYR A 296 0.13 -12.06 21.08
C TYR A 296 1.00 -11.28 20.09
N TRP A 297 1.93 -11.97 19.42
CA TRP A 297 2.76 -11.37 18.38
C TRP A 297 1.94 -10.92 17.17
N GLN A 298 0.94 -11.68 16.74
CA GLN A 298 0.03 -11.24 15.67
C GLN A 298 -0.75 -9.98 16.09
N SER A 299 -1.29 -9.92 17.31
CA SER A 299 -1.96 -8.74 17.85
C SER A 299 -1.03 -7.53 17.86
N ALA A 300 0.19 -7.70 18.38
CA ALA A 300 1.19 -6.63 18.45
C ALA A 300 1.61 -6.10 17.07
N THR A 301 1.42 -6.88 16.00
CA THR A 301 1.78 -6.45 14.63
C THR A 301 0.66 -5.69 13.94
N VAL A 302 -0.60 -6.06 14.22
CA VAL A 302 -1.78 -5.30 13.79
C VAL A 302 -1.77 -3.91 14.44
N ASP A 303 -1.39 -3.82 15.72
CA ASP A 303 -1.34 -2.55 16.43
C ASP A 303 -0.31 -1.56 15.85
N LYS A 304 0.84 -2.06 15.35
CA LYS A 304 1.89 -1.22 14.75
C LYS A 304 1.52 -0.70 13.37
N GLN A 305 0.94 -1.54 12.51
CA GLN A 305 0.47 -1.10 11.19
C GLN A 305 -0.67 -0.10 11.32
N ASP A 306 -1.62 -0.36 12.21
CA ASP A 306 -2.74 0.55 12.49
C ASP A 306 -2.23 1.93 12.94
N ALA A 307 -1.19 1.98 13.78
CA ALA A 307 -0.56 3.25 14.15
C ALA A 307 -0.01 4.02 12.94
N LEU A 308 0.72 3.34 12.04
CA LEU A 308 1.24 3.96 10.81
C LEU A 308 0.13 4.46 9.89
N VAL A 309 -0.91 3.67 9.69
CA VAL A 309 -2.07 4.04 8.85
C VAL A 309 -2.82 5.23 9.45
N ARG A 310 -2.96 5.30 10.78
CA ARG A 310 -3.58 6.45 11.46
C ARG A 310 -2.75 7.72 11.33
N ILE A 311 -1.43 7.62 11.44
CA ILE A 311 -0.54 8.77 11.23
C ILE A 311 -0.65 9.25 9.77
N ALA A 312 -0.59 8.31 8.82
CA ALA A 312 -0.78 8.60 7.39
C ALA A 312 -2.14 9.27 7.10
N LEU A 313 -3.22 8.78 7.73
CA LEU A 313 -4.57 9.35 7.63
C LEU A 313 -4.67 10.77 8.18
N LEU A 314 -3.83 11.14 9.16
CA LEU A 314 -3.80 12.49 9.71
C LEU A 314 -2.92 13.42 8.85
N GLN A 315 -1.76 12.94 8.41
CA GLN A 315 -0.81 13.73 7.62
C GLN A 315 -1.29 13.99 6.19
N CYS A 316 -1.96 13.03 5.56
CA CYS A 316 -2.37 13.14 4.16
C CYS A 316 -3.34 14.30 3.91
N PRO A 317 -4.45 14.45 4.66
CA PRO A 317 -5.33 15.61 4.50
C PRO A 317 -4.64 16.93 4.85
N LEU A 318 -3.72 16.94 5.82
CA LEU A 318 -2.98 18.14 6.21
C LEU A 318 -2.13 18.69 5.05
N HIS A 319 -1.30 17.85 4.44
CA HIS A 319 -0.45 18.25 3.31
C HIS A 319 -1.27 18.58 2.06
N ILE A 320 -2.30 17.78 1.75
CA ILE A 320 -3.24 18.06 0.65
C ILE A 320 -3.90 19.42 0.84
N TYR A 321 -4.42 19.69 2.04
CA TYR A 321 -5.04 20.97 2.36
C TYR A 321 -4.06 22.12 2.18
N SER A 322 -2.83 22.00 2.71
CA SER A 322 -1.80 23.03 2.59
C SER A 322 -1.47 23.34 1.13
N ILE A 323 -1.25 22.33 0.29
CA ILE A 323 -0.98 22.47 -1.15
C ILE A 323 -2.07 23.31 -1.84
N PHE A 324 -3.34 22.90 -1.70
CA PHE A 324 -4.44 23.55 -2.41
C PHE A 324 -4.81 24.91 -1.81
N ALA A 325 -4.72 25.06 -0.49
CA ALA A 325 -4.93 26.33 0.19
C ALA A 325 -3.88 27.36 -0.23
N LEU A 326 -2.59 26.99 -0.25
CA LEU A 326 -1.52 27.85 -0.73
C LEU A 326 -1.69 28.17 -2.21
N ARG A 327 -1.98 27.19 -3.06
CA ARG A 327 -2.18 27.45 -4.49
C ARG A 327 -3.31 28.45 -4.73
N SER A 328 -4.48 28.20 -4.15
CA SER A 328 -5.64 29.08 -4.31
C SER A 328 -5.38 30.52 -3.82
N ALA A 329 -4.57 30.68 -2.77
CA ALA A 329 -4.22 31.99 -2.24
C ALA A 329 -3.21 32.77 -3.11
N ASN A 330 -2.40 32.06 -3.91
CA ASN A 330 -1.22 32.63 -4.58
C ASN A 330 -1.32 32.67 -6.11
N GLU A 331 -2.12 31.81 -6.75
CA GLU A 331 -2.18 31.66 -8.23
C GLU A 331 -2.41 33.00 -8.96
N ARG A 332 -3.23 33.90 -8.39
CA ARG A 332 -3.52 35.22 -8.97
C ARG A 332 -2.41 36.27 -8.84
N PHE A 333 -1.34 35.98 -8.10
CA PHE A 333 -0.23 36.90 -7.81
C PHE A 333 1.08 36.42 -8.44
N LEU A 334 1.03 35.40 -9.30
CA LEU A 334 2.14 34.98 -10.13
C LEU A 334 2.26 35.94 -11.32
N ASP A 335 3.48 36.19 -11.78
CA ASP A 335 3.74 37.15 -12.85
C ASP A 335 3.03 36.72 -14.15
N GLU A 336 2.44 37.69 -14.88
CA GLU A 336 1.45 37.51 -15.97
C GLU A 336 1.92 36.69 -17.21
N GLY A 337 3.16 36.18 -17.21
CA GLY A 337 3.78 35.51 -18.36
C GLY A 337 3.67 33.99 -18.39
N GLY A 338 3.19 33.32 -17.34
CA GLY A 338 3.05 31.87 -17.34
C GLY A 338 2.00 31.39 -16.35
N ALA A 339 1.06 30.56 -16.81
CA ALA A 339 0.12 29.93 -15.90
C ALA A 339 0.74 28.64 -15.35
N GLU A 340 0.60 28.35 -14.05
CA GLU A 340 0.86 27.00 -13.50
C GLU A 340 -0.08 25.91 -14.07
N ARG A 341 -0.93 26.29 -15.03
CA ARG A 341 -1.82 25.44 -15.83
C ARG A 341 -1.15 24.96 -17.11
N GLU A 342 -0.03 25.55 -17.50
CA GLU A 342 0.75 25.08 -18.64
C GLU A 342 1.33 23.70 -18.35
N TRP A 343 1.31 22.85 -19.38
CA TRP A 343 1.79 21.48 -19.28
C TRP A 343 3.29 21.43 -19.53
N GLY A 344 4.02 21.06 -18.48
CA GLY A 344 5.45 20.76 -18.55
C GLY A 344 5.72 19.27 -18.74
N PHE A 345 6.97 18.93 -19.10
CA PHE A 345 7.40 17.54 -19.25
C PHE A 345 7.25 16.76 -17.94
N GLY A 346 7.59 17.36 -16.80
CA GLY A 346 7.46 16.75 -15.47
C GLY A 346 6.01 16.44 -15.10
N GLN A 347 5.06 17.27 -15.52
CA GLN A 347 3.63 16.98 -15.33
C GLN A 347 3.17 15.78 -16.16
N VAL A 348 3.59 15.70 -17.42
CA VAL A 348 3.26 14.57 -18.29
C VAL A 348 3.82 13.27 -17.72
N VAL A 349 5.09 13.26 -17.29
CA VAL A 349 5.70 12.07 -16.67
C VAL A 349 4.96 11.65 -15.40
N ALA A 350 4.59 12.60 -14.53
CA ALA A 350 3.83 12.31 -13.32
C ALA A 350 2.46 11.69 -13.63
N MET A 351 1.76 12.19 -14.65
CA MET A 351 0.46 11.66 -15.09
C MET A 351 0.57 10.28 -15.74
N VAL A 352 1.61 10.03 -16.55
CA VAL A 352 1.86 8.70 -17.13
C VAL A 352 2.11 7.68 -16.03
N LEU A 353 2.89 8.04 -15.01
CA LEU A 353 3.18 7.18 -13.85
C LEU A 353 1.97 6.98 -12.92
N LEU A 354 1.03 7.93 -12.87
CA LEU A 354 -0.29 7.69 -12.29
C LEU A 354 -1.09 6.71 -13.16
N GLY A 355 -1.06 6.86 -14.48
CA GLY A 355 -1.75 6.00 -15.43
C GLY A 355 -1.37 4.52 -15.29
N THR A 356 -0.08 4.21 -15.11
CA THR A 356 0.37 2.81 -14.89
C THR A 356 -0.20 2.21 -13.61
N MET A 357 -0.37 3.01 -12.55
CA MET A 357 -1.02 2.59 -11.31
C MET A 357 -2.51 2.31 -11.54
N VAL A 358 -3.22 3.18 -12.28
CA VAL A 358 -4.63 2.98 -12.62
C VAL A 358 -4.83 1.72 -13.45
N LEU A 359 -3.98 1.47 -14.45
CA LEU A 359 -4.03 0.24 -15.25
C LEU A 359 -3.82 -1.01 -14.39
N THR A 360 -2.84 -0.97 -13.46
CA THR A 360 -2.61 -2.07 -12.50
C THR A 360 -3.84 -2.37 -11.63
N ILE A 361 -4.61 -1.33 -11.27
CA ILE A 361 -5.86 -1.50 -10.53
C ILE A 361 -6.94 -2.08 -11.44
N ALA A 362 -7.08 -1.59 -12.67
CA ALA A 362 -8.09 -2.02 -13.63
C ALA A 362 -7.91 -3.49 -14.04
N ASP A 363 -6.68 -3.92 -14.34
CA ASP A 363 -6.35 -5.31 -14.70
C ASP A 363 -6.84 -6.27 -13.62
N ALA A 364 -6.66 -5.89 -12.36
CA ALA A 364 -7.02 -6.76 -11.27
C ALA A 364 -8.47 -6.68 -10.81
N VAL A 365 -9.14 -5.55 -11.02
CA VAL A 365 -10.60 -5.53 -10.93
C VAL A 365 -11.18 -6.49 -11.96
N SER A 366 -10.61 -6.51 -13.17
CA SER A 366 -10.99 -7.45 -14.23
C SER A 366 -10.75 -8.91 -13.82
N ASP A 367 -9.56 -9.24 -13.30
CA ASP A 367 -9.26 -10.56 -12.76
C ASP A 367 -10.25 -11.00 -11.65
N LEU A 368 -10.67 -10.08 -10.78
CA LEU A 368 -11.63 -10.35 -9.72
C LEU A 368 -13.04 -10.60 -10.26
N MET A 369 -13.45 -9.85 -11.29
CA MET A 369 -14.75 -10.03 -11.93
C MET A 369 -14.83 -11.37 -12.68
N GLU A 370 -13.77 -11.77 -13.37
CA GLU A 370 -13.72 -13.07 -14.07
C GLU A 370 -13.82 -14.26 -13.10
N GLN A 371 -13.29 -14.13 -11.89
CA GLN A 371 -13.37 -15.18 -10.86
C GLN A 371 -14.74 -15.26 -10.17
N GLY A 372 -15.50 -14.15 -10.17
CA GLY A 372 -16.84 -14.10 -9.61
C GLY A 372 -17.93 -14.63 -10.54
N ALA A 373 -17.64 -14.81 -11.83
CA ALA A 373 -18.58 -15.38 -12.78
C ALA A 373 -18.84 -16.87 -12.42
N PRO A 374 -20.10 -17.28 -12.13
CA PRO A 374 -20.41 -18.63 -11.73
C PRO A 374 -20.06 -19.62 -12.84
N ARG A 375 -18.90 -20.28 -12.69
CA ARG A 375 -18.44 -21.34 -13.61
C ARG A 375 -19.42 -22.50 -13.73
N GLU A 376 -20.34 -22.67 -12.77
CA GLU A 376 -21.32 -23.75 -12.76
C GLU A 376 -22.29 -23.72 -13.96
N GLN A 377 -22.60 -22.56 -14.55
CA GLN A 377 -23.48 -22.55 -15.74
C GLN A 377 -22.76 -23.00 -17.02
N ILE A 378 -21.44 -22.81 -17.10
CA ILE A 378 -20.66 -23.19 -18.28
C ILE A 378 -20.34 -24.69 -18.25
N GLU A 379 -20.11 -25.28 -17.07
CA GLU A 379 -19.93 -26.73 -16.95
C GLU A 379 -21.26 -27.50 -17.09
N MET A 380 -22.39 -27.01 -16.57
CA MET A 380 -23.68 -27.66 -16.84
C MET A 380 -24.09 -27.59 -18.31
N GLY A 381 -23.80 -26.50 -19.02
CA GLY A 381 -24.00 -26.44 -20.47
C GLY A 381 -23.10 -27.42 -21.25
N ARG A 382 -21.85 -27.61 -20.82
CA ARG A 382 -20.91 -28.51 -21.48
C ARG A 382 -21.18 -30.00 -21.18
N VAL A 383 -21.69 -30.32 -19.99
CA VAL A 383 -22.18 -31.68 -19.67
C VAL A 383 -23.46 -32.00 -20.44
N SER A 384 -24.38 -31.04 -20.61
CA SER A 384 -25.59 -31.23 -21.42
C SER A 384 -25.27 -31.45 -22.91
N LEU A 385 -24.34 -30.67 -23.48
CA LEU A 385 -23.91 -30.83 -24.87
C LEU A 385 -23.18 -32.17 -25.13
N ASN A 386 -22.41 -32.66 -24.15
CA ASN A 386 -21.77 -33.97 -24.27
C ASN A 386 -22.78 -35.13 -24.07
N ALA A 387 -23.84 -34.93 -23.29
CA ALA A 387 -24.92 -35.93 -23.15
C ALA A 387 -25.73 -36.07 -24.44
N GLU A 388 -26.03 -34.97 -25.14
CA GLU A 388 -26.69 -35.02 -26.45
C GLU A 388 -25.79 -35.62 -27.54
N CYS A 389 -24.47 -35.37 -27.51
CA CYS A 389 -23.56 -35.93 -28.50
C CYS A 389 -23.24 -37.43 -28.29
N VAL A 390 -23.51 -37.99 -27.11
CA VAL A 390 -23.36 -39.43 -26.82
C VAL A 390 -24.62 -40.22 -27.16
N ALA A 391 -25.81 -39.60 -27.11
CA ALA A 391 -27.06 -40.27 -27.50
C ALA A 391 -27.14 -40.60 -29.00
N ASP A 392 -26.44 -39.86 -29.87
CA ASP A 392 -26.51 -40.05 -31.32
C ASP A 392 -25.45 -41.03 -31.89
N LYS A 393 -24.48 -41.46 -31.07
CA LYS A 393 -23.41 -42.39 -31.51
C LYS A 393 -23.66 -43.86 -31.21
N GLN A 394 -24.81 -44.22 -30.60
CA GLN A 394 -25.08 -45.60 -30.20
C GLN A 394 -25.83 -46.44 -31.24
N SER A 395 -26.04 -45.93 -32.48
CA SER A 395 -26.80 -46.64 -33.52
C SER A 395 -26.01 -47.16 -34.74
N THR A 396 -24.67 -47.20 -34.71
CA THR A 396 -23.93 -47.80 -35.85
C THR A 396 -22.65 -48.51 -35.41
N VAL A 397 -22.81 -49.77 -35.00
CA VAL A 397 -21.70 -50.73 -34.90
C VAL A 397 -21.50 -51.31 -36.30
N VAL A 398 -20.47 -50.83 -37.01
CA VAL A 398 -19.92 -51.51 -38.19
C VAL A 398 -18.60 -52.15 -37.78
N PRO A 399 -18.38 -53.45 -38.03
CA PRO A 399 -17.12 -54.11 -37.71
C PRO A 399 -16.05 -53.66 -38.72
N VAL A 400 -15.01 -52.98 -38.24
CA VAL A 400 -13.83 -52.66 -39.04
C VAL A 400 -12.70 -53.60 -38.64
N THR A 401 -12.27 -54.36 -39.65
CA THR A 401 -11.18 -55.30 -39.68
C THR A 401 -9.84 -54.63 -39.41
N SER A 402 -9.00 -55.37 -38.69
CA SER A 402 -7.58 -55.13 -38.42
C SER A 402 -6.77 -54.77 -39.67
N GLN A 403 -5.98 -53.70 -39.59
CA GLN A 403 -4.74 -53.60 -40.38
C GLN A 403 -3.64 -52.92 -39.57
N THR A 404 -2.57 -53.69 -39.43
CA THR A 404 -1.25 -53.42 -38.86
C THR A 404 -0.37 -52.67 -39.86
N SER A 405 0.29 -51.60 -39.42
CA SER A 405 1.57 -51.08 -39.94
C SER A 405 1.96 -49.93 -39.00
N ASP A 406 2.90 -50.10 -38.07
CA ASP A 406 4.35 -49.99 -38.31
C ASP A 406 4.68 -48.91 -39.34
N GLU A 407 4.97 -47.68 -38.86
CA GLU A 407 5.96 -46.81 -39.48
C GLU A 407 6.51 -45.78 -38.46
N ASP A 408 7.61 -46.23 -37.86
CA ASP A 408 8.80 -45.49 -37.51
C ASP A 408 9.04 -44.25 -38.40
N ILE A 409 9.23 -43.05 -37.85
CA ILE A 409 10.05 -41.97 -38.45
C ILE A 409 10.58 -41.04 -37.35
N SER A 410 11.87 -41.26 -37.11
CA SER A 410 12.84 -40.33 -36.55
C SER A 410 13.10 -39.16 -37.51
N ARG A 411 13.23 -37.92 -36.97
CA ARG A 411 14.10 -36.80 -37.40
C ARG A 411 13.50 -35.45 -36.97
N ARG A 412 14.20 -34.34 -36.71
CA ARG A 412 15.60 -33.92 -36.51
C ARG A 412 15.56 -32.37 -36.60
N VAL A 413 16.58 -31.70 -36.06
CA VAL A 413 17.06 -30.34 -36.41
C VAL A 413 16.48 -29.15 -35.64
N ASP A 414 17.28 -28.71 -34.66
CA ASP A 414 17.94 -27.41 -34.52
C ASP A 414 17.20 -26.12 -34.93
N ASN A 415 17.08 -25.21 -33.96
CA ASN A 415 17.67 -23.87 -34.02
C ASN A 415 17.92 -23.31 -32.61
#